data_AF-A0A7J4I1U7-F1
#
_entry.id   AF-A0A7J4I1U7-F1
#
_cell.length_a   1.000
_cell.length_b   1.000
_cell.length_c   1.000
_cell.angle_alpha   90.00
_cell.angle_beta   90.00
_cell.angle_gamma   90.00
#
_symmetry.space_group_name_H-M   'P 1'
#
loop_
_entity.id
_entity.type
_entity.pdbx_description
1 polymer ?
#
loop_
_entity_poly.entity_id
_entity_poly.type
_entity_poly.pdbx_seq_one_letter_code
_entity_poly.pdbx_strand_id
1 'polypeptide(L)'
;MESLDEEDLEQGLSTYGVFFEQTDEDDTDDAEDLTIEYPLAQRGADVFITIGSTATTRVGPAAGGAVVVNPITVGSAKLASEVAGQETSQNIVAVGGPCINSVAATWMGSATPLCGAESGLSEGKAVIKLYEHANGNVGLLVAGWSAADTRRGTKVLAEYADYADKLVGKEVVVTGTSLSDITVSAPTP
;
A
#
# COMPACT_ATOMS: atom_id res chain seq x y z
N MET A 1 -30.10 -6.52 4.21
CA MET A 1 -30.10 -5.51 3.14
C MET A 1 -31.44 -5.68 2.47
N GLU A 2 -32.47 -5.18 3.13
CA GLU A 2 -33.82 -5.14 2.60
C GLU A 2 -33.86 -4.07 1.52
N SER A 3 -34.54 -4.40 0.44
CA SER A 3 -34.73 -3.61 -0.76
C SER A 3 -35.57 -2.39 -0.44
N LEU A 4 -34.97 -1.19 -0.53
CA LEU A 4 -35.61 0.13 -0.43
C LEU A 4 -36.36 0.45 -1.74
N ASP A 5 -37.15 -0.49 -2.25
CA ASP A 5 -37.71 -0.38 -3.61
C ASP A 5 -39.10 0.29 -3.62
N GLU A 6 -39.70 0.63 -2.46
CA GLU A 6 -41.06 1.21 -2.35
C GLU A 6 -41.20 2.25 -1.20
N GLU A 7 -40.12 2.98 -0.84
CA GLU A 7 -40.15 4.04 0.19
C GLU A 7 -39.86 5.42 -0.44
N ASP A 8 -40.80 6.37 -0.32
CA ASP A 8 -40.59 7.75 -0.75
C ASP A 8 -39.83 8.50 0.36
N LEU A 9 -38.50 8.52 0.22
CA LEU A 9 -37.58 9.12 1.20
C LEU A 9 -37.32 10.61 0.92
N GLU A 10 -37.86 11.48 1.77
CA GLU A 10 -37.59 12.92 1.73
C GLU A 10 -36.56 13.33 2.80
N GLN A 11 -35.42 13.84 2.34
CA GLN A 11 -34.34 14.30 3.22
C GLN A 11 -34.04 15.78 3.04
N GLY A 12 -33.77 16.47 4.15
CA GLY A 12 -33.32 17.86 4.08
C GLY A 12 -32.45 18.31 5.25
N LEU A 13 -31.73 19.40 4.99
CA LEU A 13 -30.78 20.00 5.92
C LEU A 13 -31.12 21.48 6.11
N SER A 14 -31.31 21.88 7.36
CA SER A 14 -31.40 23.29 7.70
C SER A 14 -30.04 23.98 7.62
N THR A 15 -30.03 25.30 7.44
CA THR A 15 -28.80 26.13 7.47
C THR A 15 -28.00 25.97 8.77
N TYR A 16 -28.64 25.48 9.84
CA TYR A 16 -28.03 25.27 11.16
C TYR A 16 -27.61 23.81 11.41
N GLY A 17 -27.66 22.94 10.40
CA GLY A 17 -27.15 21.56 10.47
C GLY A 17 -28.12 20.54 11.06
N VAL A 18 -29.37 20.94 11.33
CA VAL A 18 -30.46 20.00 11.67
C VAL A 18 -30.82 19.21 10.43
N PHE A 19 -30.74 17.88 10.51
CA PHE A 19 -31.12 16.95 9.46
C PHE A 19 -32.53 16.44 9.76
N PHE A 20 -33.39 16.41 8.76
CA PHE A 20 -34.69 15.77 8.85
C PHE A 20 -34.81 14.71 7.76
N GLU A 21 -35.40 13.60 8.15
CA GLU A 21 -35.72 12.45 7.31
C GLU A 21 -37.19 12.13 7.51
N GLN A 22 -37.93 12.14 6.42
CA GLN A 22 -39.30 11.68 6.37
C GLN A 22 -39.35 10.45 5.47
N THR A 23 -39.90 9.37 5.99
CA THR A 23 -40.19 8.16 5.23
C THR A 23 -41.69 8.12 5.02
N ASP A 24 -42.10 8.18 3.75
CA ASP A 24 -43.49 7.93 3.33
C ASP A 24 -43.59 6.46 2.89
N GLU A 25 -44.37 5.69 3.65
CA GLU A 25 -44.66 4.30 3.33
C GLU A 25 -45.92 4.30 2.45
N ASP A 26 -45.80 3.93 1.17
CA ASP A 26 -46.86 3.99 0.14
C ASP A 26 -48.18 3.24 0.49
N ASP A 27 -48.22 2.53 1.63
CA ASP A 27 -49.40 1.86 2.17
C ASP A 27 -50.26 2.82 3.01
N THR A 28 -51.43 3.18 2.47
CA THR A 28 -52.35 4.25 2.93
C THR A 28 -52.94 4.15 4.36
N ASP A 29 -52.48 3.22 5.19
CA ASP A 29 -52.98 2.98 6.55
C ASP A 29 -51.91 3.13 7.66
N ASP A 30 -50.63 3.30 7.31
CA ASP A 30 -49.54 3.51 8.28
C ASP A 30 -49.24 5.00 8.50
N ALA A 31 -48.57 5.32 9.62
CA ALA A 31 -48.31 6.70 10.02
C ALA A 31 -46.90 7.10 9.61
N GLU A 32 -46.76 8.23 8.90
CA GLU A 32 -45.46 8.74 8.46
C GLU A 32 -44.46 8.89 9.62
N ASP A 33 -43.24 8.43 9.40
CA ASP A 33 -42.14 8.60 10.34
C ASP A 33 -41.33 9.86 9.99
N LEU A 34 -41.23 10.79 10.95
CA LEU A 34 -40.39 11.99 10.85
C LEU A 34 -39.28 11.96 11.89
N THR A 35 -38.03 11.77 11.44
CA THR A 35 -36.84 11.79 12.29
C THR A 35 -36.12 13.13 12.16
N ILE A 36 -35.87 13.81 13.29
CA ILE A 36 -35.14 15.08 13.34
C ILE A 36 -33.86 14.91 14.17
N GLU A 37 -32.70 14.99 13.51
CA GLU A 37 -31.38 14.90 14.13
C GLU A 37 -30.84 16.32 14.45
N TYR A 38 -30.69 16.63 15.73
CA TYR A 38 -30.03 17.86 16.21
C TYR A 38 -28.57 17.59 16.61
N PRO A 39 -27.58 18.12 15.87
CA PRO A 39 -26.19 17.91 16.23
C PRO A 39 -25.77 18.82 17.40
N LEU A 40 -25.14 18.25 18.42
CA LEU A 40 -24.59 18.99 19.58
C LEU A 40 -23.31 19.78 19.25
N ALA A 41 -22.79 19.63 18.03
CA ALA A 41 -21.62 20.34 17.50
C ALA A 41 -21.85 20.71 16.03
N GLN A 42 -21.26 21.82 15.57
CA GLN A 42 -21.44 22.31 14.21
C GLN A 42 -20.99 21.26 13.17
N ARG A 43 -21.92 20.79 12.32
CA ARG A 43 -21.61 19.90 11.18
C ARG A 43 -20.98 20.73 10.07
N GLY A 44 -19.68 20.53 9.78
CA GLY A 44 -19.02 21.07 8.60
C GLY A 44 -19.11 20.09 7.43
N ALA A 45 -19.24 20.60 6.20
CA ALA A 45 -19.11 19.78 5.00
C ALA A 45 -17.64 19.79 4.54
N ASP A 46 -16.99 18.62 4.56
CA ASP A 46 -15.66 18.48 3.99
C ASP A 46 -15.77 18.26 2.48
N VAL A 47 -15.38 19.26 1.69
CA VAL A 47 -15.34 19.17 0.23
C VAL A 47 -13.93 18.81 -0.21
N PHE A 48 -13.75 17.63 -0.80
CA PHE A 48 -12.48 17.20 -1.40
C PHE A 48 -12.57 17.28 -2.92
N ILE A 49 -11.72 18.11 -3.54
CA ILE A 49 -11.57 18.18 -4.99
C ILE A 49 -10.33 17.36 -5.36
N THR A 50 -10.52 16.20 -5.97
CA THR A 50 -9.43 15.32 -6.42
C THR A 50 -9.31 15.34 -7.95
N ILE A 51 -8.11 15.63 -8.45
CA ILE A 51 -7.75 15.46 -9.87
C ILE A 51 -6.82 14.24 -10.02
N GLY A 52 -7.25 13.23 -10.78
CA GLY A 52 -6.53 11.95 -10.95
C GLY A 52 -6.85 10.86 -9.91
N SER A 53 -6.51 9.60 -10.20
CA SER A 53 -6.77 8.46 -9.31
C SER A 53 -5.84 8.46 -8.10
N THR A 54 -6.35 8.86 -6.95
CA THR A 54 -5.81 8.45 -5.65
C THR A 54 -6.96 8.15 -4.68
N ALA A 55 -6.84 7.03 -3.98
CA ALA A 55 -7.78 6.61 -2.95
C ALA A 55 -7.59 7.47 -1.69
N THR A 56 -8.65 8.17 -1.28
CA THR A 56 -8.67 8.87 0.01
C THR A 56 -9.13 7.90 1.09
N THR A 57 -8.27 7.55 2.05
CA THR A 57 -8.68 6.88 3.29
C THR A 57 -8.99 7.94 4.36
N ARG A 58 -10.24 7.95 4.85
CA ARG A 58 -10.60 8.68 6.07
C ARG A 58 -9.80 8.12 7.24
N VAL A 59 -9.01 8.96 7.92
CA VAL A 59 -8.48 8.66 9.25
C VAL A 59 -9.43 9.32 10.25
N GLY A 60 -10.34 8.54 10.85
CA GLY A 60 -11.06 8.96 12.04
C GLY A 60 -10.09 9.12 13.21
N PRO A 61 -10.33 10.05 14.15
CA PRO A 61 -9.44 10.26 15.29
C PRO A 61 -9.65 9.13 16.30
N ALA A 62 -9.08 7.95 16.02
CA ALA A 62 -8.86 6.94 17.03
C ALA A 62 -7.59 7.30 17.80
N ALA A 63 -7.71 7.41 19.12
CA ALA A 63 -6.63 7.68 20.05
C ALA A 63 -5.55 6.57 19.96
N GLY A 64 -4.59 6.78 19.08
CA GLY A 64 -3.42 5.94 18.85
C GLY A 64 -2.66 6.60 17.72
N GLY A 65 -1.41 7.02 17.95
CA GLY A 65 -0.66 7.89 17.05
C GLY A 65 -0.82 7.50 15.58
N ALA A 66 -1.31 8.42 14.77
CA ALA A 66 -1.40 8.22 13.32
C ALA A 66 0.02 8.04 12.79
N VAL A 67 0.37 6.82 12.40
CA VAL A 67 1.53 6.59 11.56
C VAL A 67 1.14 7.13 10.19
N VAL A 68 1.50 8.39 9.92
CA VAL A 68 1.42 8.94 8.58
C VAL A 68 2.45 8.17 7.76
N VAL A 69 1.99 7.14 7.04
CA VAL A 69 2.79 6.47 6.02
C VAL A 69 3.04 7.52 4.96
N ASN A 70 4.23 8.14 4.96
CA ASN A 70 4.64 9.09 3.94
C ASN A 70 4.81 8.29 2.63
N PRO A 71 3.86 8.34 1.68
CA PRO A 71 4.00 7.59 0.46
C PRO A 71 5.21 8.15 -0.31
N ILE A 72 5.99 7.26 -0.90
CA ILE A 72 7.11 7.67 -1.76
C ILE A 72 6.51 8.49 -2.90
N THR A 73 6.89 9.77 -2.97
CA THR A 73 6.34 10.70 -3.95
C THR A 73 6.74 10.25 -5.35
N VAL A 74 5.81 10.31 -6.30
CA VAL A 74 6.10 10.08 -7.73
C VAL A 74 7.22 11.02 -8.17
N GLY A 75 8.33 10.45 -8.67
CA GLY A 75 9.55 11.20 -9.02
C GLY A 75 10.72 11.10 -8.04
N SER A 76 10.57 10.42 -6.89
CA SER A 76 11.70 10.11 -5.99
C SER A 76 12.55 8.91 -6.44
N ALA A 77 12.10 8.17 -7.46
CA ALA A 77 12.85 7.05 -8.01
C ALA A 77 14.09 7.55 -8.77
N LYS A 78 15.27 7.15 -8.30
CA LYS A 78 16.55 7.42 -8.96
C LYS A 78 17.05 6.17 -9.67
N LEU A 79 17.77 6.35 -10.76
CA LEU A 79 18.52 5.28 -11.40
C LEU A 79 19.67 4.84 -10.49
N ALA A 80 20.06 3.58 -10.61
CA ALA A 80 21.21 3.04 -9.88
C ALA A 80 22.50 3.85 -10.16
N SER A 81 22.65 4.38 -11.38
CA SER A 81 23.75 5.26 -11.77
C SER A 81 23.74 6.63 -11.07
N GLU A 82 22.58 7.12 -10.65
CA GLU A 82 22.44 8.40 -9.94
C GLU A 82 22.71 8.28 -8.44
N VAL A 83 22.79 7.05 -7.92
CA VAL A 83 23.06 6.73 -6.51
C VAL A 83 24.42 6.02 -6.35
N ALA A 84 25.18 5.89 -7.45
CA ALA A 84 26.50 5.25 -7.44
C ALA A 84 27.45 5.97 -6.47
N GLY A 85 28.09 5.20 -5.57
CA GLY A 85 28.95 5.70 -4.50
C GLY A 85 28.22 6.18 -3.24
N GLN A 86 26.88 6.16 -3.22
CA GLN A 86 26.03 6.53 -2.07
C GLN A 86 25.10 5.38 -1.65
N GLU A 87 25.39 4.15 -2.08
CA GLU A 87 24.54 2.96 -1.92
C GLU A 87 24.28 2.60 -0.46
N THR A 88 25.11 3.08 0.47
CA THR A 88 24.96 2.85 1.91
C THR A 88 24.74 4.14 2.69
N SER A 89 24.83 5.30 2.04
CA SER A 89 24.82 6.61 2.69
C SER A 89 23.42 7.12 3.04
N GLN A 90 22.38 6.44 2.55
CA GLN A 90 20.98 6.80 2.76
C GLN A 90 20.12 5.53 2.89
N ASN A 91 18.88 5.70 3.35
CA ASN A 91 17.90 4.63 3.30
C ASN A 91 17.43 4.44 1.85
N ILE A 92 17.66 3.26 1.27
CA ILE A 92 17.42 2.99 -0.15
C ILE A 92 16.58 1.73 -0.29
N VAL A 93 15.56 1.78 -1.14
CA VAL A 93 14.88 0.57 -1.63
C VAL A 93 15.38 0.29 -3.04
N ALA A 94 16.23 -0.71 -3.20
CA ALA A 94 16.74 -1.12 -4.50
C ALA A 94 15.77 -2.14 -5.11
N VAL A 95 15.05 -1.72 -6.16
CA VAL A 95 14.15 -2.59 -6.92
C VAL A 95 14.84 -3.03 -8.21
N GLY A 96 14.84 -4.34 -8.46
CA GLY A 96 15.39 -4.93 -9.68
C GLY A 96 16.49 -5.95 -9.41
N GLY A 97 16.65 -6.89 -10.35
CA GLY A 97 17.69 -7.91 -10.28
C GLY A 97 19.10 -7.32 -10.41
N PRO A 98 20.12 -8.02 -9.88
CA PRO A 98 21.52 -7.58 -9.89
C PRO A 98 22.14 -7.52 -11.30
N CYS A 99 21.45 -8.04 -12.31
CA CYS A 99 21.87 -7.96 -13.71
C CYS A 99 21.72 -6.55 -14.31
N ILE A 100 20.73 -5.77 -13.83
CA ILE A 100 20.40 -4.45 -14.40
C ILE A 100 20.63 -3.35 -13.36
N ASN A 101 20.48 -3.67 -12.08
CA ASN A 101 20.66 -2.72 -11.00
C ASN A 101 22.03 -2.90 -10.32
N SER A 102 22.93 -1.93 -10.49
CA SER A 102 24.28 -1.96 -9.91
C SER A 102 24.28 -1.89 -8.37
N VAL A 103 23.28 -1.23 -7.77
CA VAL A 103 23.12 -1.19 -6.30
C VAL A 103 22.80 -2.59 -5.78
N ALA A 104 21.89 -3.30 -6.45
CA ALA A 104 21.57 -4.69 -6.13
C ALA A 104 22.79 -5.61 -6.26
N ALA A 105 23.57 -5.49 -7.34
CA ALA A 105 24.81 -6.26 -7.50
C ALA A 105 25.81 -6.01 -6.37
N THR A 106 26.00 -4.73 -6.00
CA THR A 106 26.92 -4.32 -4.93
C THR A 106 26.52 -4.90 -3.57
N TRP A 107 25.22 -4.83 -3.23
CA TRP A 107 24.71 -5.42 -1.99
C TRP A 107 24.75 -6.95 -1.98
N MET A 108 24.75 -7.59 -3.15
CA MET A 108 24.97 -9.03 -3.30
C MET A 108 26.46 -9.41 -3.36
N GLY A 109 27.37 -8.45 -3.18
CA GLY A 109 28.81 -8.69 -3.08
C GLY A 109 29.54 -8.78 -4.42
N SER A 110 28.91 -8.34 -5.52
CA SER A 110 29.53 -8.35 -6.85
C SER A 110 29.68 -6.93 -7.41
N ALA A 111 30.86 -6.64 -7.98
CA ALA A 111 31.12 -5.42 -8.72
C ALA A 111 30.63 -5.49 -10.18
N THR A 112 30.30 -6.69 -10.66
CA THR A 112 29.78 -6.93 -12.01
C THR A 112 28.31 -7.35 -11.97
N PRO A 113 27.54 -7.09 -13.04
CA PRO A 113 26.16 -7.54 -13.14
C PRO A 113 26.07 -9.06 -12.98
N LEU A 114 25.25 -9.53 -12.04
CA LEU A 114 24.98 -10.95 -11.85
C LEU A 114 23.68 -11.30 -12.58
N CYS A 115 23.78 -12.11 -13.63
CA CYS A 115 22.64 -12.48 -14.46
C CYS A 115 22.36 -13.98 -14.33
N GLY A 116 21.08 -14.36 -14.35
CA GLY A 116 20.68 -15.75 -14.27
C GLY A 116 21.18 -16.43 -13.00
N ALA A 117 21.66 -17.68 -13.11
CA ALA A 117 22.01 -18.52 -11.96
C ALA A 117 23.14 -17.93 -11.10
N GLU A 118 23.99 -17.08 -11.67
CA GLU A 118 25.08 -16.41 -10.95
C GLU A 118 24.57 -15.37 -9.94
N SER A 119 23.32 -14.91 -10.09
CA SER A 119 22.68 -14.06 -9.10
C SER A 119 22.29 -14.79 -7.82
N GLY A 120 22.33 -16.13 -7.79
CA GLY A 120 21.78 -16.91 -6.67
C GLY A 120 20.26 -16.86 -6.57
N LEU A 121 19.57 -16.18 -7.49
CA LEU A 121 18.11 -16.21 -7.61
C LEU A 121 17.68 -17.47 -8.36
N SER A 122 16.56 -18.05 -7.96
CA SER A 122 15.94 -19.17 -8.69
C SER A 122 14.83 -18.69 -9.61
N GLU A 123 14.63 -19.41 -10.72
CA GLU A 123 13.52 -19.14 -11.64
C GLU A 123 12.16 -19.14 -10.93
N GLY A 124 11.31 -18.15 -11.25
CA GLY A 124 9.99 -17.98 -10.66
C GLY A 124 9.98 -17.42 -9.24
N LYS A 125 11.15 -17.04 -8.70
CA LYS A 125 11.29 -16.48 -7.35
C LYS A 125 11.78 -15.03 -7.38
N ALA A 126 11.35 -14.28 -6.38
CA ALA A 126 11.92 -13.01 -6.00
C ALA A 126 12.36 -13.05 -4.53
N VAL A 127 13.37 -12.28 -4.20
CA VAL A 127 13.92 -12.18 -2.85
C VAL A 127 13.74 -10.74 -2.39
N ILE A 128 13.23 -10.59 -1.17
CA ILE A 128 13.22 -9.32 -0.45
C ILE A 128 14.20 -9.45 0.70
N LYS A 129 15.22 -8.61 0.72
CA LYS A 129 16.32 -8.70 1.69
C LYS A 129 16.65 -7.35 2.31
N LEU A 130 16.70 -7.33 3.63
CA LEU A 130 17.08 -6.17 4.42
C LEU A 130 18.59 -6.19 4.68
N TYR A 131 19.23 -5.11 4.31
CA TYR A 131 20.64 -4.80 4.56
C TYR A 131 20.71 -3.69 5.60
N GLU A 132 21.38 -3.97 6.71
CA GLU A 132 21.70 -2.96 7.72
C GLU A 132 23.14 -2.52 7.48
N HIS A 133 23.34 -1.23 7.21
CA HIS A 133 24.67 -0.68 7.01
C HIS A 133 25.26 -0.23 8.34
N ALA A 134 26.60 -0.27 8.45
CA ALA A 134 27.32 0.06 9.68
C ALA A 134 27.09 1.51 10.18
N ASN A 135 26.63 2.40 9.30
CA ASN A 135 26.29 3.79 9.63
C ASN A 135 24.86 3.99 10.15
N GLY A 136 24.10 2.90 10.33
CA GLY A 136 22.71 2.93 10.81
C GLY A 136 21.66 3.13 9.71
N ASN A 137 22.07 3.30 8.45
CA ASN A 137 21.13 3.32 7.33
C ASN A 137 20.69 1.90 6.95
N VAL A 138 19.50 1.79 6.38
CA VAL A 138 18.92 0.53 5.93
C VAL A 138 18.72 0.51 4.41
N GLY A 139 19.19 -0.56 3.78
CA GLY A 139 18.96 -0.88 2.38
C GLY A 139 17.94 -2.02 2.27
N LEU A 140 16.88 -1.85 1.48
CA LEU A 140 15.94 -2.93 1.20
C LEU A 140 16.07 -3.35 -0.27
N LEU A 141 16.51 -4.57 -0.51
CA LEU A 141 16.62 -5.15 -1.83
C LEU A 141 15.34 -5.89 -2.20
N VAL A 142 14.83 -5.66 -3.40
CA VAL A 142 13.78 -6.45 -4.03
C VAL A 142 14.28 -6.93 -5.39
N ALA A 143 14.75 -8.18 -5.45
CA ALA A 143 15.36 -8.77 -6.63
C ALA A 143 14.60 -10.00 -7.11
N GLY A 144 13.99 -9.92 -8.30
CA GLY A 144 13.37 -11.06 -8.98
C GLY A 144 14.27 -11.66 -10.04
N TRP A 145 14.10 -12.96 -10.30
CA TRP A 145 14.75 -13.63 -11.44
C TRP A 145 14.34 -13.00 -12.77
N SER A 146 13.04 -12.80 -12.98
CA SER A 146 12.48 -12.11 -14.14
C SER A 146 11.83 -10.77 -13.77
N ALA A 147 11.47 -10.00 -14.80
CA ALA A 147 10.69 -8.77 -14.63
C ALA A 147 9.32 -9.05 -13.98
N ALA A 148 8.70 -10.18 -14.29
CA ALA A 148 7.43 -10.58 -13.68
C ALA A 148 7.61 -10.90 -12.18
N ASP A 149 8.70 -11.58 -11.83
CA ASP A 149 8.99 -11.95 -10.43
C ASP A 149 9.32 -10.71 -9.59
N THR A 150 10.07 -9.77 -10.16
CA THR A 150 10.37 -8.49 -9.51
C THR A 150 9.08 -7.72 -9.20
N ARG A 151 8.13 -7.67 -10.15
CA ARG A 151 6.83 -7.03 -9.92
C ARG A 151 6.03 -7.70 -8.79
N ARG A 152 6.06 -9.03 -8.70
CA ARG A 152 5.43 -9.76 -7.58
C ARG A 152 6.08 -9.41 -6.24
N GLY A 153 7.43 -9.41 -6.19
CA GLY A 153 8.17 -9.00 -5.00
C GLY A 153 7.86 -7.56 -4.57
N THR A 154 7.82 -6.62 -5.51
CA THR A 154 7.46 -5.23 -5.23
C THR A 154 6.01 -5.09 -4.78
N LYS A 155 5.09 -5.90 -5.33
CA LYS A 155 3.69 -5.91 -4.89
C LYS A 155 3.55 -6.33 -3.43
N VAL A 156 4.22 -7.41 -3.01
CA VAL A 156 4.26 -7.84 -1.61
C VAL A 156 4.75 -6.72 -0.70
N LEU A 157 5.78 -6.00 -1.12
CA LEU A 157 6.31 -4.88 -0.35
C LEU A 157 5.35 -3.67 -0.31
N ALA A 158 4.64 -3.40 -1.40
CA ALA A 158 3.63 -2.35 -1.45
C ALA A 158 2.42 -2.67 -0.56
N GLU A 159 2.00 -3.93 -0.54
CA GLU A 159 0.89 -4.47 0.25
C GLU A 159 1.39 -5.11 1.56
N TYR A 160 2.45 -4.55 2.18
CA TYR A 160 3.13 -5.18 3.31
C TYR A 160 2.21 -5.54 4.49
N ALA A 161 1.11 -4.80 4.67
CA ALA A 161 0.13 -5.04 5.73
C ALA A 161 -0.53 -6.43 5.62
N ASP A 162 -0.78 -6.89 4.40
CA ASP A 162 -1.40 -8.20 4.13
C ASP A 162 -0.41 -9.36 4.32
N TYR A 163 0.89 -9.05 4.35
CA TYR A 163 1.98 -10.03 4.46
C TYR A 163 2.82 -9.84 5.73
N ALA A 164 2.38 -9.02 6.68
CA ALA A 164 3.16 -8.64 7.86
C ALA A 164 3.66 -9.85 8.67
N ASP A 165 2.82 -10.88 8.82
CA ASP A 165 3.17 -12.12 9.54
C ASP A 165 4.21 -12.99 8.82
N LYS A 166 4.45 -12.73 7.53
CA LYS A 166 5.38 -13.49 6.67
C LYS A 166 6.65 -12.73 6.36
N LEU A 167 6.65 -11.41 6.52
CA LEU A 167 7.82 -10.53 6.34
C LEU A 167 8.68 -10.50 7.61
N VAL A 168 9.14 -11.68 8.04
CA VAL A 168 9.88 -11.85 9.29
C VAL A 168 11.36 -12.10 9.00
N GLY A 169 12.23 -11.44 9.76
CA GLY A 169 13.68 -11.57 9.65
C GLY A 169 14.29 -10.61 8.63
N LYS A 170 15.47 -10.96 8.10
CA LYS A 170 16.22 -10.12 7.16
C LYS A 170 16.07 -10.53 5.71
N GLU A 171 15.43 -11.66 5.43
CA GLU A 171 15.30 -12.19 4.08
C GLU A 171 14.02 -13.00 3.96
N VAL A 172 13.28 -12.79 2.87
CA VAL A 172 12.10 -13.56 2.51
C VAL A 172 12.09 -13.84 1.02
N VAL A 173 11.49 -14.95 0.64
CA VAL A 173 11.36 -15.40 -0.74
C VAL A 173 9.89 -15.29 -1.13
N VAL A 174 9.65 -14.61 -2.24
CA VAL A 174 8.35 -14.45 -2.87
C VAL A 174 8.29 -15.37 -4.07
N THR A 175 7.30 -16.26 -4.10
CA THR A 175 7.07 -17.17 -5.22
C THR A 175 5.63 -17.06 -5.70
N GLY A 176 5.39 -17.39 -6.96
CA GLY A 176 4.05 -17.31 -7.55
C GLY A 176 4.08 -17.45 -9.06
N THR A 177 2.92 -17.73 -9.63
CA THR A 177 2.72 -17.83 -11.08
C THR A 177 2.07 -16.57 -11.66
N SER A 178 1.42 -15.75 -10.82
CA SER A 178 0.65 -14.57 -11.22
C SER A 178 0.72 -13.45 -10.16
N LEU A 179 0.20 -12.26 -10.48
CA LEU A 179 0.11 -11.14 -9.52
C LEU A 179 -1.02 -11.31 -8.47
N SER A 180 -1.85 -12.34 -8.61
CA SER A 180 -2.89 -12.72 -7.64
C SER A 180 -2.48 -13.92 -6.79
N ASP A 181 -1.65 -14.82 -7.33
CA ASP A 181 -1.20 -16.04 -6.66
C ASP A 181 0.21 -15.85 -6.10
N ILE A 182 0.31 -15.02 -5.07
CA ILE A 182 1.59 -14.69 -4.43
C ILE A 182 1.72 -15.42 -3.09
N THR A 183 2.84 -16.12 -2.93
CA THR A 183 3.22 -16.80 -1.69
C THR A 183 4.53 -16.22 -1.18
N VAL A 184 4.60 -15.97 0.12
CA VAL A 184 5.80 -15.45 0.81
C VAL A 184 6.24 -16.51 1.81
N SER A 185 7.51 -16.88 1.75
CA SER A 185 8.11 -17.88 2.65
C SER A 185 9.49 -17.44 3.11
N ALA A 186 9.95 -17.98 4.23
CA ALA A 186 11.34 -17.85 4.64
C ALA A 186 12.29 -18.49 3.59
N PRO A 187 13.53 -18.02 3.44
CA PRO A 187 14.52 -18.65 2.58
C PRO A 187 14.78 -20.09 3.03
N THR A 188 14.88 -21.00 2.06
CA THR A 188 15.27 -22.39 2.32
C THR A 188 16.75 -22.40 2.74
N PRO A 189 17.13 -23.08 3.85
CA PRO A 189 18.53 -23.17 4.30
C PRO A 189 19.45 -23.87 3.29
#